data_AF-A0A1M5M652-F1
#
_entry.id   AF-A0A1M5M652-F1
#
_cell.length_a   1.000
_cell.length_b   1.000
_cell.length_c   1.000
_cell.angle_alpha   90.00
_cell.angle_beta   90.00
_cell.angle_gamma   90.00
#
_symmetry.space_group_name_H-M   'P 1'
#
loop_
_entity.id
_entity.type
_entity.pdbx_description
1 polymer ?
#
loop_
_entity_poly.entity_id
_entity_poly.type
_entity_poly.pdbx_seq_one_letter_code
_entity_poly.pdbx_strand_id
1 'polypeptide(L)'
;MRGQTYVIFAIIFVIIVAVFAVTNVEAVEVNYLFWSAESPLILVILFSVLMGGLITATVGLIKMYRMQREMKRLEAENFNLMNRLEEEGISQTKEEMETVQFHDEEEK
;
A
#
# COMPACT_ATOMS: atom_id res chain seq x y z
N MET A 1 9.92 -12.80 -12.39
CA MET A 1 9.03 -13.98 -12.50
C MET A 1 7.98 -14.10 -11.37
N ARG A 2 8.19 -13.54 -10.16
CA ARG A 2 7.25 -13.71 -9.02
C ARG A 2 5.83 -13.12 -9.22
N GLY A 3 5.69 -12.04 -9.98
CA GLY A 3 4.38 -11.43 -10.25
C GLY A 3 3.47 -12.25 -11.18
N GLN A 4 4.06 -13.03 -12.10
CA GLN A 4 3.28 -13.86 -13.04
C GLN A 4 2.59 -15.02 -12.33
N THR A 5 3.23 -15.59 -11.30
CA THR A 5 2.64 -16.64 -10.47
C THR A 5 1.33 -16.17 -9.82
N TYR A 6 1.31 -14.94 -9.29
CA TYR A 6 0.09 -14.35 -8.71
C TYR A 6 -1.03 -14.22 -9.75
N VAL A 7 -0.72 -13.77 -10.96
CA VAL A 7 -1.70 -13.65 -12.05
C VAL A 7 -2.28 -15.01 -12.43
N ILE A 8 -1.44 -16.05 -12.52
CA ILE A 8 -1.91 -17.41 -12.82
C ILE A 8 -2.86 -17.91 -11.72
N PHE A 9 -2.48 -17.76 -10.44
CA PHE A 9 -3.36 -18.14 -9.33
C PHE A 9 -4.67 -17.34 -9.30
N ALA A 10 -4.62 -16.04 -9.62
CA ALA A 10 -5.82 -15.21 -9.71
C ALA A 10 -6.77 -15.71 -10.81
N ILE A 11 -6.25 -16.09 -11.98
CA ILE A 11 -7.06 -16.65 -13.07
C ILE A 11 -7.70 -17.98 -12.63
N ILE A 12 -6.93 -18.89 -12.03
CA ILE A 12 -7.45 -20.17 -11.52
C ILE A 12 -8.56 -19.91 -10.49
N PHE A 13 -8.35 -18.98 -9.57
CA PHE A 13 -9.34 -18.60 -8.56
C PHE A 13 -10.62 -18.03 -9.19
N VAL A 14 -10.51 -17.15 -10.18
CA VAL A 14 -11.66 -16.60 -10.92
C VAL A 14 -12.44 -17.72 -11.60
N ILE A 15 -11.78 -18.70 -12.21
CA ILE A 15 -12.44 -19.86 -12.83
C ILE A 15 -13.21 -20.67 -11.77
N ILE A 16 -12.61 -20.94 -10.61
CA ILE A 16 -13.28 -21.66 -9.51
C ILE A 16 -14.54 -20.92 -9.06
N VAL A 17 -14.44 -19.60 -8.84
CA VAL A 17 -15.57 -18.75 -8.46
C VAL A 17 -16.65 -18.73 -9.54
N ALA A 18 -16.27 -18.65 -10.81
CA ALA A 18 -17.21 -18.68 -11.93
C ALA A 18 -17.97 -20.01 -12.03
N VAL A 19 -17.27 -21.13 -11.88
CA VAL A 19 -17.90 -22.46 -11.81
C VAL A 19 -18.89 -22.52 -10.65
N PHE A 20 -18.48 -22.07 -9.45
CA PHE A 20 -19.35 -22.04 -8.28
C PHE A 20 -20.59 -21.19 -8.50
N ALA A 21 -20.46 -20.04 -9.17
CA ALA A 21 -21.55 -19.13 -9.46
C ALA A 21 -22.57 -19.73 -10.45
N VAL A 22 -22.11 -20.47 -11.46
CA VAL A 22 -23.00 -21.12 -12.43
C VAL A 22 -23.68 -22.35 -11.82
N THR A 23 -22.96 -23.16 -11.03
CA THR A 23 -23.52 -24.39 -10.46
C THR A 23 -24.48 -24.12 -9.30
N ASN A 24 -24.32 -23.00 -8.58
CA ASN A 24 -25.16 -22.62 -7.45
C ASN A 24 -26.03 -21.39 -7.77
N VAL A 25 -26.52 -21.29 -9.01
CA VAL A 25 -27.41 -20.20 -9.45
C VAL A 25 -28.89 -20.44 -9.06
N GLU A 26 -29.12 -21.24 -8.02
CA GLU A 26 -30.46 -21.49 -7.51
C GLU A 26 -31.01 -20.23 -6.83
N ALA A 27 -32.23 -19.85 -7.21
CA ALA A 27 -32.91 -18.71 -6.62
C ALA A 27 -33.37 -19.08 -5.20
N VAL A 28 -32.89 -18.32 -4.22
CA VAL A 28 -33.29 -18.45 -2.82
C VAL A 28 -33.84 -17.12 -2.37
N GLU A 29 -34.85 -17.12 -1.50
CA GLU A 29 -35.38 -15.90 -0.91
C GLU A 29 -34.31 -15.24 -0.02
N VAL A 30 -33.91 -14.02 -0.37
CA VAL A 30 -32.97 -13.22 0.40
C VAL A 30 -33.71 -12.02 0.98
N ASN A 31 -33.65 -11.89 2.30
CA ASN A 31 -34.13 -10.72 3.03
C ASN A 31 -33.02 -9.67 3.07
N TYR A 32 -33.11 -8.68 2.20
CA TYR A 32 -32.26 -7.50 2.25
C TYR A 32 -32.79 -6.52 3.30
N LEU A 33 -31.99 -5.50 3.62
CA LEU A 33 -32.27 -4.57 4.72
C LEU A 33 -33.63 -3.86 4.62
N PHE A 34 -34.16 -3.68 3.40
CA PHE A 34 -35.43 -2.97 3.14
C PHE A 34 -36.40 -3.69 2.19
N TRP A 35 -36.03 -4.87 1.68
CA TRP A 35 -36.85 -5.63 0.73
C TRP A 35 -36.48 -7.11 0.77
N SER A 36 -37.36 -7.98 0.30
CA SER A 36 -37.08 -9.41 0.11
C SER A 36 -37.22 -9.75 -1.36
N ALA A 37 -36.26 -10.49 -1.91
CA ALA A 37 -36.29 -10.89 -3.32
C ALA A 37 -35.61 -12.25 -3.50
N GLU A 38 -36.10 -13.02 -4.46
CA GLU A 38 -35.45 -14.27 -4.86
C GLU A 38 -34.22 -13.96 -5.71
N SER A 39 -33.05 -14.35 -5.22
CA SER A 39 -31.79 -14.14 -5.94
C SER A 39 -30.81 -15.27 -5.61
N PRO A 40 -29.89 -15.60 -6.52
CA PRO A 40 -28.80 -16.50 -6.20
C PRO A 40 -27.92 -15.94 -5.09
N LEU A 41 -27.71 -16.71 -4.02
CA LEU A 41 -26.94 -16.27 -2.84
C LEU A 41 -25.51 -15.85 -3.20
N ILE A 42 -24.92 -16.45 -4.24
CA ILE A 42 -23.58 -16.10 -4.74
C ILE A 42 -23.48 -14.62 -5.17
N LEU A 43 -24.55 -14.02 -5.71
CA LEU A 43 -24.54 -12.60 -6.07
C LEU A 43 -24.36 -11.70 -4.84
N VAL A 44 -24.98 -12.09 -3.72
CA VAL A 44 -24.87 -11.38 -2.44
C VAL A 44 -23.44 -11.48 -1.90
N ILE A 45 -22.83 -12.67 -1.97
CA ILE A 45 -21.44 -12.90 -1.54
C ILE A 45 -20.47 -12.08 -2.41
N LEU A 46 -20.61 -12.15 -3.74
CA LEU A 46 -19.76 -11.40 -4.67
C LEU A 46 -19.87 -9.89 -4.43
N PHE A 47 -21.08 -9.38 -4.23
CA PHE A 47 -21.29 -7.97 -3.92
C PHE A 47 -20.65 -7.57 -2.58
N SER A 48 -20.76 -8.42 -1.56
CA SER A 48 -20.16 -8.20 -0.24
C SER A 48 -18.62 -8.17 -0.31
N VAL A 49 -18.02 -9.11 -1.04
CA VAL A 49 -16.56 -9.15 -1.26
C VAL A 49 -16.10 -7.93 -2.05
N LEU A 50 -16.83 -7.55 -3.09
CA LEU A 50 -16.55 -6.35 -3.89
C LEU A 50 -16.60 -5.09 -3.03
N MET A 51 -17.60 -4.96 -2.15
CA MET A 51 -17.69 -3.83 -1.22
C MET A 51 -16.53 -3.82 -0.22
N GLY A 52 -16.15 -4.97 0.34
CA GLY A 52 -14.97 -5.08 1.18
C GLY A 52 -13.69 -4.63 0.46
N GLY A 53 -13.48 -5.10 -0.77
CA GLY A 53 -12.36 -4.70 -1.62
C GLY A 53 -12.35 -3.20 -1.92
N LEU A 54 -13.50 -2.62 -2.23
CA LEU A 54 -13.64 -1.18 -2.48
C LEU A 54 -13.29 -0.35 -1.24
N ILE A 55 -13.75 -0.76 -0.06
CA ILE A 55 -13.41 -0.11 1.21
C ILE A 55 -11.90 -0.18 1.45
N THR A 56 -11.30 -1.36 1.36
CA THR A 56 -9.86 -1.55 1.55
C THR A 56 -9.03 -0.74 0.55
N ALA A 57 -9.42 -0.74 -0.74
CA ALA A 57 -8.75 0.04 -1.77
C ALA A 57 -8.83 1.54 -1.46
N THR A 58 -10.00 2.04 -1.08
CA THR A 58 -10.20 3.46 -0.76
C THR A 58 -9.34 3.89 0.43
N VAL A 59 -9.33 3.09 1.51
CA VAL A 59 -8.45 3.35 2.68
C VAL A 59 -6.97 3.31 2.28
N GLY A 60 -6.58 2.35 1.43
CA GLY A 60 -5.23 2.23 0.89
C GLY A 60 -4.81 3.47 0.09
N LEU A 61 -5.68 3.98 -0.79
CA LEU A 61 -5.44 5.18 -1.59
C LEU A 61 -5.27 6.42 -0.69
N ILE A 62 -6.12 6.59 0.33
CA ILE A 62 -6.00 7.71 1.29
C ILE A 62 -4.66 7.64 2.03
N LYS A 63 -4.27 6.45 2.50
CA LYS A 63 -2.99 6.25 3.19
C LYS A 63 -1.81 6.56 2.26
N MET A 64 -1.84 6.06 1.03
CA MET A 64 -0.80 6.30 0.03
C MET A 64 -0.67 7.79 -0.29
N TYR A 65 -1.78 8.52 -0.42
CA TYR A 65 -1.77 9.96 -0.64
C TYR A 65 -1.13 10.72 0.52
N ARG A 66 -1.48 10.37 1.77
CA ARG A 66 -0.87 10.98 2.96
C ARG A 66 0.63 10.71 3.02
N MET A 67 1.05 9.49 2.74
CA MET A 67 2.46 9.11 2.69
C MET A 67 3.22 9.89 1.61
N GLN A 68 2.67 10.05 0.42
CA GLN A 68 3.29 10.86 -0.64
C GLN A 68 3.43 12.33 -0.25
N ARG A 69 2.43 12.89 0.43
CA ARG A 69 2.50 14.28 0.93
C ARG A 69 3.56 14.43 2.02
N GLU A 70 3.65 13.46 2.93
CA GLU A 70 4.65 13.46 3.99
C GLU A 70 6.07 13.31 3.42
N MET A 71 6.27 12.43 2.43
CA MET A 71 7.55 12.30 1.71
C MET A 71 7.99 13.65 1.14
N LYS A 72 7.11 14.36 0.42
CA LYS A 72 7.43 15.68 -0.13
C LYS A 72 7.76 16.71 0.95
N ARG A 73 7.08 16.67 2.10
CA ARG A 73 7.37 17.56 3.23
C ARG A 73 8.76 17.27 3.81
N LEU A 74 9.05 16.00 4.06
CA LEU A 74 10.33 15.55 4.61
C LEU A 74 11.49 15.83 3.64
N GLU A 75 11.27 15.70 2.34
CA GLU A 75 12.25 16.08 1.30
C GLU A 75 12.54 17.59 1.33
N ALA A 76 11.50 18.43 1.42
CA ALA A 76 11.67 19.88 1.52
C ALA A 76 12.35 20.30 2.83
N GLU A 77 12.03 19.66 3.94
CA GLU A 77 12.67 19.91 5.24
C GLU A 77 14.15 19.50 5.22
N ASN A 78 14.48 18.33 4.68
CA ASN A 78 15.88 17.92 4.49
C ASN A 78 16.65 18.90 3.62
N PHE A 79 16.06 19.35 2.51
CA PHE A 79 16.70 20.33 1.63
C PHE A 79 17.01 21.64 2.38
N ASN A 80 16.06 22.16 3.15
CA ASN A 80 16.28 23.36 3.96
C ASN A 80 17.33 23.16 5.05
N LEU A 81 17.33 22.00 5.73
CA LEU A 81 18.33 21.68 6.75
C LEU A 81 19.74 21.56 6.14
N MET A 82 19.87 20.93 4.97
CA MET A 82 21.15 20.87 4.25
C MET A 82 21.67 22.26 3.89
N ASN A 83 20.81 23.13 3.34
CA ASN A 83 21.21 24.51 3.01
C ASN A 83 21.62 25.29 4.27
N ARG A 84 20.92 25.11 5.40
CA ARG A 84 21.30 25.77 6.66
C ARG A 84 22.62 25.26 7.22
N LEU A 85 22.92 23.97 7.10
CA LEU A 85 24.21 23.40 7.50
C LEU A 85 25.35 23.92 6.62
N GLU A 86 25.07 24.16 5.34
CA GLU A 86 26.02 24.77 4.40
C GLU A 86 26.25 26.27 4.71
N GLU A 87 25.18 27.02 5.01
CA GLU A 87 25.25 28.42 5.44
C GLU A 87 25.94 28.61 6.80
N GLU A 88 25.72 27.70 7.75
CA GLU A 88 26.37 27.70 9.07
C GLU A 88 27.82 27.12 9.01
N GLY A 89 28.31 26.72 7.83
CA GLY A 89 29.69 26.26 7.61
C GLY A 89 30.02 24.87 8.19
N ILE A 90 29.01 24.15 8.68
CA ILE A 90 29.17 22.88 9.42
C ILE A 90 29.54 21.71 8.49
N SER A 91 29.37 21.86 7.17
CA SER A 91 29.76 20.83 6.20
C SER A 91 31.27 20.55 6.17
N GLN A 92 32.12 21.51 6.58
CA GLN A 92 33.57 21.28 6.74
C GLN A 92 33.89 20.55 8.04
N THR A 93 33.08 20.72 9.10
CA THR A 93 33.35 20.12 10.41
C THR A 93 33.15 18.60 10.42
N LYS A 94 32.33 18.03 9.54
CA LYS A 94 32.15 16.57 9.47
C LYS A 94 33.33 15.86 8.78
N GLU A 95 33.88 16.47 7.72
CA GLU A 95 35.11 16.00 7.07
C GLU A 95 36.35 16.26 7.95
N GLU A 96 36.40 17.39 8.68
CA GLU A 96 37.46 17.69 9.66
C GLU A 96 37.38 16.77 10.90
N MET A 97 36.20 16.43 11.41
CA MET A 97 36.06 15.48 12.52
C MET A 97 36.43 14.05 12.13
N GLU A 98 36.11 13.59 10.92
CA GLU A 98 36.59 12.29 10.42
C GLU A 98 38.12 12.31 10.28
N THR A 99 38.71 13.32 9.64
CA THR A 99 40.16 13.40 9.45
C THR A 99 40.98 13.56 10.73
N VAL A 100 40.46 14.28 11.74
CA VAL A 100 41.11 14.37 13.06
C VAL A 100 41.01 13.05 13.84
N GLN A 101 39.88 12.34 13.76
CA GLN A 101 39.75 11.01 14.38
C GLN A 101 40.69 9.97 13.77
N PHE A 102 40.92 10.01 12.45
CA PHE A 102 41.87 9.11 11.79
C PHE A 102 43.33 9.42 12.13
N HIS A 103 43.66 10.69 12.42
CA HIS A 103 45.04 11.08 12.76
C HIS A 103 45.43 10.72 14.21
N ASP A 104 44.49 10.83 15.16
CA ASP A 104 44.70 10.44 16.56
C ASP A 104 44.77 8.91 16.78
N GLU A 105 44.23 8.10 15.87
CA GLU A 105 44.36 6.63 15.90
C GLU A 105 45.68 6.12 15.31
N GLU A 106 46.34 6.85 14.39
CA GLU A 106 47.64 6.46 13.81
C GLU A 106 48.86 6.85 14.66
N GLU A 107 48.73 7.79 15.61
CA GLU A 107 49.83 8.24 16.49
C GLU A 107 49.97 7.45 17.82
N LYS A 108 49.19 6.37 18.01
CA LYS A 108 49.26 5.47 19.18
C LYS A 108 49.80 4.08 18.83
#